data_AF-A0A2A4HSW2-F1
#
_entry.id   AF-A0A2A4HSW2-F1
#
_cell.length_a   1.000
_cell.length_b   1.000
_cell.length_c   1.000
_cell.angle_alpha   90.00
_cell.angle_beta   90.00
_cell.angle_gamma   90.00
#
_symmetry.space_group_name_H-M   'P 1'
#
loop_
_entity.id
_entity.type
_entity.pdbx_description
1 polymer ?
#
loop_
_entity_poly.entity_id
_entity_poly.type
_entity_poly.pdbx_seq_one_letter_code
_entity_poly.pdbx_strand_id
1 'polypeptide(L)'
;MSLDDVHQADLVDYLLALDSPEAMNEALASLLTPAEYQEISKRLQIFKLLREGVPHRKIAETLGVGIATVSRGSRALTTLPTSVSSPSSRTD
;
A
#
# COMPACT_ATOMS: atom_id res chain seq x y z
N MET A 1 -21.89 -1.40 -15.78
CA MET A 1 -21.12 -1.01 -14.58
C MET A 1 -21.96 -1.41 -13.39
N SER A 2 -21.39 -2.20 -12.48
CA SER A 2 -22.02 -2.53 -11.21
C SER A 2 -22.06 -1.28 -10.30
N LEU A 3 -22.92 -1.27 -9.28
CA LEU A 3 -22.91 -0.19 -8.27
C LEU A 3 -21.55 -0.12 -7.54
N ASP A 4 -20.91 -1.27 -7.34
CA ASP A 4 -19.58 -1.36 -6.75
C ASP A 4 -18.53 -0.67 -7.63
N ASP A 5 -18.65 -0.77 -8.96
CA ASP A 5 -17.75 -0.12 -9.92
C ASP A 5 -17.86 1.42 -9.83
N VAL A 6 -19.07 1.94 -9.56
CA VAL A 6 -19.31 3.38 -9.42
C VAL A 6 -18.71 3.91 -8.12
N HIS A 7 -18.98 3.24 -6.99
CA HIS A 7 -18.42 3.65 -5.70
C HIS A 7 -16.89 3.56 -5.66
N GLN A 8 -16.29 2.60 -6.36
CA GLN A 8 -14.84 2.52 -6.50
C GLN A 8 -14.28 3.67 -7.34
N ALA A 9 -14.95 4.07 -8.42
CA ALA A 9 -14.55 5.22 -9.21
C ALA A 9 -14.61 6.52 -8.40
N ASP A 10 -15.70 6.75 -7.67
CA ASP A 10 -15.86 7.93 -6.81
C ASP A 10 -14.76 8.03 -5.74
N LEU A 11 -14.40 6.89 -5.13
CA LEU A 11 -13.30 6.83 -4.16
C LEU A 11 -11.96 7.19 -4.82
N VAL A 12 -11.68 6.65 -5.99
CA VAL A 12 -10.43 6.93 -6.71
C VAL A 12 -10.36 8.40 -7.10
N ASP A 13 -11.44 8.97 -7.63
CA ASP A 13 -11.51 10.38 -8.02
C ASP A 13 -11.34 11.31 -6.81
N TYR A 14 -11.97 10.98 -5.68
CA TYR A 14 -11.80 11.71 -4.42
C TYR A 14 -10.33 11.71 -3.96
N LEU A 15 -9.64 10.56 -4.00
CA LEU A 15 -8.24 10.46 -3.60
C LEU A 15 -7.31 11.19 -4.60
N LEU A 16 -7.60 11.14 -5.90
CA LEU A 16 -6.80 11.81 -6.94
C LEU A 16 -6.94 13.33 -6.92
N ALA A 17 -8.02 13.87 -6.36
CA ALA A 17 -8.26 15.31 -6.24
C ALA A 17 -7.40 15.99 -5.15
N LEU A 18 -6.76 15.22 -4.27
CA LEU A 18 -5.92 15.74 -3.18
C LEU A 18 -4.51 16.06 -3.70
N ASP A 19 -4.01 17.25 -3.39
CA ASP A 19 -2.79 17.83 -3.98
C ASP A 19 -1.58 17.91 -3.02
N SER A 20 -1.76 17.51 -1.76
CA SER A 20 -0.72 17.51 -0.74
C SER A 20 -0.67 16.21 0.08
N PRO A 21 0.52 15.78 0.55
CA PRO A 21 0.64 14.64 1.46
C PRO A 21 -0.17 14.80 2.74
N GLU A 22 -0.27 16.01 3.26
CA GLU A 22 -1.02 16.35 4.48
C GLU A 22 -2.53 16.11 4.25
N ALA A 23 -3.09 16.66 3.17
CA ALA A 23 -4.50 16.45 2.82
C ALA A 23 -4.83 14.97 2.56
N MET A 24 -3.93 14.24 1.87
CA MET A 24 -4.07 12.80 1.67
C MET A 24 -4.08 12.03 2.99
N ASN A 25 -3.18 12.38 3.91
CA ASN A 25 -3.10 11.72 5.21
C ASN A 25 -4.36 11.97 6.07
N GLU A 26 -4.88 13.20 6.08
CA GLU A 26 -6.13 13.54 6.78
C GLU A 26 -7.34 12.83 6.16
N ALA A 27 -7.42 12.79 4.83
CA ALA A 27 -8.47 12.07 4.12
C ALA A 27 -8.45 10.58 4.45
N LEU A 28 -7.29 9.91 4.36
CA LEU A 28 -7.17 8.50 4.72
C LEU A 28 -7.47 8.23 6.20
N ALA A 29 -7.04 9.11 7.11
CA ALA A 29 -7.31 8.98 8.54
C ALA A 29 -8.78 9.19 8.92
N SER A 30 -9.53 9.93 8.09
CA SER A 30 -10.98 10.12 8.28
C SER A 30 -11.83 9.04 7.61
N LEU A 31 -11.36 8.48 6.49
CA LEU A 31 -12.05 7.40 5.76
C LEU A 31 -11.83 6.02 6.40
N LEU A 32 -10.66 5.78 6.98
CA LEU A 32 -10.26 4.48 7.52
C LEU A 32 -10.22 4.52 9.04
N THR A 33 -10.47 3.37 9.66
CA THR A 33 -10.12 3.21 11.07
C THR A 33 -8.60 3.26 11.26
N PRO A 34 -8.11 3.66 12.45
CA PRO A 34 -6.67 3.67 12.73
C PRO A 34 -6.01 2.30 12.49
N ALA A 35 -6.73 1.20 12.76
CA ALA A 35 -6.23 -0.15 12.54
C ALA A 35 -6.10 -0.48 11.04
N GLU A 36 -7.09 -0.14 10.23
CA GLU A 36 -7.05 -0.35 8.77
C GLU A 36 -5.93 0.46 8.13
N TYR A 37 -5.77 1.72 8.53
CA TYR A 37 -4.72 2.57 7.98
C TYR A 37 -3.32 2.03 8.31
N GLN A 38 -3.11 1.55 9.55
CA GLN A 38 -1.87 0.87 9.93
C GLN A 38 -1.64 -0.41 9.11
N GLU A 39 -2.66 -1.24 8.91
CA GLU A 39 -2.53 -2.49 8.15
C GLU A 39 -2.21 -2.26 6.67
N ILE A 40 -2.88 -1.30 6.02
CA ILE A 40 -2.58 -0.94 4.62
C ILE A 40 -1.17 -0.35 4.51
N SER A 41 -0.75 0.47 5.47
CA SER A 41 0.61 1.01 5.54
C SER A 41 1.66 -0.11 5.65
N LYS A 42 1.46 -1.09 6.54
CA LYS A 42 2.34 -2.27 6.64
C LYS A 42 2.36 -3.06 5.34
N ARG A 43 1.21 -3.25 4.69
CA ARG A 43 1.12 -3.97 3.42
C ARG A 43 1.92 -3.29 2.30
N LEU A 44 1.90 -1.96 2.23
CA LEU A 44 2.75 -1.21 1.32
C LEU A 44 4.25 -1.45 1.60
N GLN A 45 4.65 -1.47 2.87
CA GLN A 45 6.04 -1.77 3.24
C GLN A 45 6.45 -3.20 2.91
N ILE A 46 5.56 -4.18 3.10
CA ILE A 46 5.78 -5.56 2.66
C ILE A 46 6.08 -5.59 1.16
N PHE A 47 5.29 -4.89 0.33
CA PHE A 47 5.53 -4.86 -1.11
C PHE A 47 6.87 -4.21 -1.49
N LYS A 48 7.25 -3.11 -0.84
CA LYS A 48 8.55 -2.47 -1.06
C LYS A 48 9.71 -3.42 -0.76
N LEU A 49 9.72 -4.01 0.43
CA LEU A 49 10.79 -4.92 0.87
C LEU A 49 10.84 -6.20 0.03
N LEU A 50 9.70 -6.73 -0.40
CA LEU A 50 9.66 -7.88 -1.31
C LEU A 50 10.27 -7.55 -2.67
N ARG A 51 10.01 -6.36 -3.23
CA ARG A 51 10.63 -5.91 -4.48
C ARG A 51 12.14 -5.70 -4.34
N GLU A 52 12.60 -5.32 -3.16
CA GLU A 52 14.02 -5.21 -2.81
C GLU A 52 14.70 -6.58 -2.56
N GLY A 53 13.95 -7.69 -2.65
CA GLY A 53 14.48 -9.04 -2.46
C GLY A 53 14.71 -9.42 -0.99
N VAL A 54 14.15 -8.66 -0.04
CA VAL A 54 14.31 -8.96 1.40
C VAL A 54 13.62 -10.29 1.74
N PRO A 55 14.30 -11.21 2.46
CA PRO A 55 13.72 -12.49 2.84
C PRO A 55 12.47 -12.33 3.72
N HIS A 56 11.45 -13.17 3.50
CA HIS A 56 10.15 -13.05 4.18
C HIS A 56 10.24 -13.02 5.71
N ARG A 57 11.15 -13.82 6.30
CA ARG A 57 11.38 -13.84 7.75
C ARG A 57 11.87 -12.48 8.27
N LYS A 58 12.78 -11.83 7.52
CA LYS A 58 13.30 -10.53 7.91
C LYS A 58 12.24 -9.45 7.82
N ILE A 59 11.38 -9.49 6.79
CA ILE A 59 10.23 -8.59 6.65
C ILE A 59 9.27 -8.76 7.86
N ALA A 60 8.97 -10.01 8.22
CA ALA A 60 8.09 -10.33 9.34
C ALA A 60 8.61 -9.74 10.66
N GLU A 61 9.90 -9.92 10.94
CA GLU A 61 10.57 -9.36 12.11
C GLU A 61 10.56 -7.81 12.10
N THR A 62 10.98 -7.20 10.99
CA THR A 62 11.10 -5.74 10.86
C THR A 62 9.76 -5.03 11.00
N LEU A 63 8.69 -5.61 10.46
CA LEU A 63 7.36 -5.00 10.49
C LEU A 63 6.48 -5.49 11.66
N GLY A 64 6.99 -6.41 12.49
CA GLY A 64 6.23 -6.98 13.61
C GLY A 64 4.98 -7.74 13.16
N VAL A 65 5.03 -8.42 12.00
CA VAL A 65 3.90 -9.17 11.43
C VAL A 65 4.21 -10.67 11.35
N GLY A 66 3.18 -11.50 11.33
CA GLY A 66 3.36 -12.94 11.14
C GLY A 66 3.89 -13.29 9.74
N ILE A 67 4.64 -14.40 9.64
CA ILE A 67 5.17 -14.91 8.35
C ILE A 67 4.06 -15.16 7.30
N ALA A 68 2.86 -15.54 7.76
CA ALA A 68 1.70 -15.74 6.90
C ALA A 68 1.24 -14.44 6.23
N THR A 69 1.36 -13.29 6.92
CA THR A 69 1.02 -11.98 6.37
C THR A 69 1.96 -11.61 5.23
N VAL A 70 3.27 -11.83 5.40
CA VAL A 70 4.27 -11.60 4.34
C VAL A 70 4.04 -12.55 3.15
N SER A 71 3.75 -13.83 3.40
CA SER A 71 3.44 -14.82 2.35
C SER A 71 2.23 -14.42 1.50
N ARG A 72 1.14 -13.94 2.14
CA ARG A 72 -0.02 -13.39 1.43
C ARG A 72 0.36 -12.14 0.62
N GLY A 73 1.19 -11.27 1.18
CA GLY A 73 1.74 -10.11 0.48
C GLY A 73 2.50 -10.49 -0.80
N SER A 74 3.38 -11.47 -0.72
CA SER A 74 4.14 -11.99 -1.87
C SER A 74 3.22 -12.47 -3.01
N ARG A 75 2.17 -13.24 -2.69
CA ARG A 75 1.19 -13.70 -3.69
C ARG A 75 0.43 -12.54 -4.35
N ALA A 76 0.00 -11.56 -3.55
CA ALA A 76 -0.70 -10.38 -4.07
C ALA A 76 0.21 -9.50 -4.95
N LEU A 77 1.51 -9.44 -4.64
CA LEU A 77 2.46 -8.69 -5.44
C LEU A 77 2.62 -9.27 -6.85
N THR A 78 2.61 -10.60 -7.00
CA THR A 78 2.65 -11.26 -8.31
C THR A 78 1.45 -10.92 -9.20
N THR A 79 0.30 -10.59 -8.60
CA THR A 79 -0.91 -10.22 -9.34
C THR A 79 -0.98 -8.74 -9.71
N LEU A 80 -0.10 -7.89 -9.17
CA LEU A 80 -0.08 -6.46 -9.46
C LEU A 80 0.70 -6.18 -10.75
N PRO A 81 0.22 -5.28 -11.63
CA PRO A 81 1.00 -4.82 -12.77
C PRO A 81 2.31 -4.19 -12.29
N THR A 82 3.43 -4.66 -12.83
CA THR A 82 4.80 -4.31 -12.42
C THR A 82 5.24 -2.89 -12.81
N SER A 83 4.34 -2.06 -13.34
CA SER A 83 4.64 -0.75 -13.95
C SER A 83 4.90 0.39 -12.96
N VAL A 84 4.77 0.18 -11.65
CA VAL A 84 5.11 1.21 -10.65
C VAL A 84 6.51 0.94 -10.10
N SER A 85 7.53 1.23 -10.90
CA SER A 85 8.92 1.36 -10.43
C SER A 85 9.04 2.59 -9.52
N SER A 86 9.64 2.40 -8.35
CA SER A 86 9.92 3.47 -7.38
C SER A 86 10.64 4.65 -8.04
N PRO A 87 10.42 5.90 -7.61
CA PRO A 87 11.29 7.00 -7.98
C PRO A 87 12.63 6.81 -7.27
N SER A 88 13.61 6.24 -7.98
CA SER A 88 15.02 6.35 -7.60
C SER A 88 15.45 7.81 -7.77
N SER A 89 15.76 8.45 -6.62
CA SER A 89 16.88 9.37 -6.41
C SER A 89 17.35 10.26 -7.58
N ARG A 90 17.13 11.57 -7.47
CA ARG A 90 18.18 12.58 -7.74
C ARG A 90 18.71 13.00 -6.36
N THR A 91 19.95 12.73 -5.92
CA THR A 91 21.32 13.10 -6.38
C THR A 91 21.58 14.60 -6.43
N ASP A 92 22.53 14.99 -5.58
CA ASP A 92 23.17 16.29 -5.24
C ASP A 92 22.35 17.36 -4.49
#